data_AF-A0A848X4G0-F1
#
_entry.id   AF-A0A848X4G0-F1
#
_cell.length_a   1.000
_cell.length_b   1.000
_cell.length_c   1.000
_cell.angle_alpha   90.00
_cell.angle_beta   90.00
_cell.angle_gamma   90.00
#
_symmetry.space_group_name_H-M   'P 1'
#
loop_
_entity.id
_entity.type
_entity.pdbx_description
1 polymer ?
#
loop_
_entity_poly.entity_id
_entity_poly.type
_entity_poly.pdbx_seq_one_letter_code
_entity_poly.pdbx_strand_id
1 'polypeptide(L)'
;MSDTPTDGELVYQAREGDEVAFGLLVQRYQRPAYAVALSVTGRHEDAEDAAQESFLVALSRLDECRSPERFGGWLMTIVRNRSKNLIRRESLRETDQVPPGARSSAPTPDKVAENVELRALLEDALAGLPEVQREIVLLHDMEGWKHREIAERLEIPSGTVRSHLHFARKALRAALGEVPGVPEILRKA
;
A
#
# COMPACT_ATOMS: atom_id res chain seq x y z
N MET A 1 -27.27 -8.67 17.49
CA MET A 1 -26.72 -8.21 16.20
C MET A 1 -25.64 -7.21 16.54
N SER A 2 -24.39 -7.66 16.66
CA SER A 2 -23.26 -6.78 16.94
C SER A 2 -22.86 -6.10 15.63
N ASP A 3 -23.26 -4.85 15.47
CA ASP A 3 -22.82 -4.00 14.36
C ASP A 3 -21.30 -3.88 14.46
N THR A 4 -20.57 -4.38 13.46
CA THR A 4 -19.10 -4.35 13.49
C THR A 4 -18.68 -2.95 13.07
N PRO A 5 -17.90 -2.21 13.88
CA PRO A 5 -17.50 -0.85 13.53
C PRO A 5 -16.76 -0.80 12.19
N THR A 6 -17.07 0.22 11.41
CA THR A 6 -16.36 0.55 10.18
C THR A 6 -14.97 1.10 10.48
N ASP A 7 -14.06 1.04 9.51
CA ASP A 7 -12.72 1.61 9.70
C ASP A 7 -12.75 3.11 10.00
N GLY A 8 -13.68 3.84 9.38
CA GLY A 8 -13.85 5.28 9.63
C GLY A 8 -14.19 5.56 11.09
N GLU A 9 -15.19 4.86 11.64
CA GLU A 9 -15.59 4.99 13.06
C GLU A 9 -14.43 4.67 14.00
N LEU A 10 -13.70 3.58 13.73
CA LEU A 10 -12.55 3.19 14.55
C LEU A 10 -11.41 4.22 14.49
N VAL A 11 -11.15 4.82 13.32
CA VAL A 11 -10.14 5.87 13.19
C VAL A 11 -10.56 7.14 13.93
N TYR A 12 -11.84 7.53 13.87
CA TYR A 12 -12.33 8.69 14.62
C TYR A 12 -12.18 8.47 16.13
N GLN A 13 -12.59 7.33 16.64
CA GLN A 13 -12.45 6.97 18.05
C GLN A 13 -10.98 6.91 18.48
N ALA A 14 -10.12 6.29 17.67
CA ALA A 14 -8.69 6.19 17.96
C ALA A 14 -7.99 7.57 18.00
N ARG A 15 -8.44 8.54 17.20
CA ARG A 15 -7.94 9.93 17.28
C ARG A 15 -8.33 10.64 18.57
N GLU A 16 -9.47 10.28 19.16
CA GLU A 16 -9.90 10.79 20.45
C GLU A 16 -9.19 10.10 21.64
N GLY A 17 -8.30 9.14 21.36
CA GLY A 17 -7.53 8.41 22.36
C GLY A 17 -8.08 7.03 22.71
N ASP A 18 -9.06 6.50 21.95
CA ASP A 18 -9.57 5.15 22.17
C ASP A 18 -8.56 4.09 21.66
N GLU A 19 -7.79 3.53 22.60
CA GLU A 19 -6.83 2.46 22.33
C GLU A 19 -7.48 1.16 21.84
N VAL A 20 -8.72 0.89 22.26
CA VAL A 20 -9.46 -0.31 21.82
C VAL A 20 -9.83 -0.18 20.35
N ALA A 21 -10.27 1.00 19.93
CA ALA A 21 -10.58 1.27 18.53
C ALA A 21 -9.36 1.07 17.61
N PHE A 22 -8.19 1.55 18.02
CA PHE A 22 -6.96 1.29 17.28
C PHE A 22 -6.57 -0.20 17.32
N GLY A 23 -6.75 -0.88 18.45
CA GLY A 23 -6.53 -2.32 18.56
C GLY A 23 -7.36 -3.15 17.57
N LEU A 24 -8.61 -2.75 17.31
CA LEU A 24 -9.47 -3.38 16.30
C LEU A 24 -8.96 -3.16 14.88
N LEU A 25 -8.43 -1.96 14.57
CA LEU A 25 -7.75 -1.69 13.29
C LEU A 25 -6.51 -2.58 13.13
N VAL A 26 -5.70 -2.74 14.18
CA VAL A 26 -4.53 -3.65 14.16
C VAL A 26 -4.96 -5.08 13.88
N GLN A 27 -5.98 -5.59 14.58
CA GLN A 27 -6.48 -6.96 14.35
C GLN A 27 -6.97 -7.17 12.92
N ARG A 28 -7.67 -6.19 12.34
CA ARG A 28 -8.18 -6.24 10.97
C ARG A 28 -7.05 -6.23 9.93
N TYR A 29 -5.98 -5.49 10.19
CA TYR A 29 -4.95 -5.21 9.19
C TYR A 29 -3.60 -5.89 9.39
N GLN A 30 -3.35 -6.57 10.52
CA GLN A 30 -2.06 -7.21 10.81
C GLN A 30 -1.63 -8.22 9.72
N ARG A 31 -2.57 -9.04 9.23
CA ARG A 31 -2.29 -10.03 8.18
C ARG A 31 -2.04 -9.39 6.82
N PRO A 32 -2.90 -8.47 6.32
CA PRO A 32 -2.60 -7.70 5.11
C PRO A 32 -1.28 -6.93 5.17
N ALA A 33 -1.00 -6.24 6.28
CA ALA A 33 0.23 -5.48 6.47
C ALA A 33 1.45 -6.41 6.40
N TYR A 34 1.40 -7.54 7.10
CA TYR A 34 2.45 -8.55 7.04
C TYR A 34 2.66 -9.09 5.62
N ALA A 35 1.58 -9.43 4.89
CA ALA A 35 1.69 -9.95 3.53
C ALA A 35 2.32 -8.91 2.57
N VAL A 36 1.97 -7.64 2.70
CA VAL A 36 2.60 -6.56 1.93
C VAL A 36 4.06 -6.42 2.31
N ALA A 37 4.39 -6.43 3.61
CA ALA A 37 5.77 -6.34 4.06
C ALA A 37 6.62 -7.50 3.54
N LEU A 38 6.13 -8.73 3.65
CA LEU A 38 6.81 -9.94 3.16
C LEU A 38 7.01 -9.92 1.65
N SER A 39 6.05 -9.39 0.89
CA SER A 39 6.19 -9.23 -0.57
C SER A 39 7.31 -8.28 -0.98
N VAL A 40 7.72 -7.37 -0.08
CA VAL A 40 8.78 -6.38 -0.32
C VAL A 40 10.11 -6.84 0.27
N THR A 41 10.11 -7.41 1.48
CA THR A 41 11.34 -7.78 2.19
C THR A 41 11.85 -9.16 1.78
N GLY A 42 10.98 -10.07 1.37
CA GLY A 42 11.33 -11.46 1.05
C GLY A 42 11.78 -12.29 2.26
N ARG A 43 11.82 -11.72 3.46
CA ARG A 43 12.22 -12.37 4.72
C ARG A 43 11.16 -12.14 5.80
N HIS A 44 10.87 -13.20 6.55
CA HIS A 44 9.81 -13.20 7.55
C HIS A 44 10.09 -12.25 8.72
N GLU A 45 11.31 -12.26 9.26
CA GLU A 45 11.71 -11.41 10.40
C GLU A 45 11.53 -9.91 10.07
N ASP A 46 12.08 -9.47 8.94
CA ASP A 46 11.91 -8.11 8.44
C ASP A 46 10.45 -7.73 8.17
N ALA A 47 9.65 -8.69 7.71
CA ALA A 47 8.25 -8.45 7.41
C ALA A 47 7.44 -8.23 8.70
N GLU A 48 7.75 -8.97 9.77
CA GLU A 48 7.15 -8.77 11.09
C GLU A 48 7.54 -7.40 11.65
N ASP A 49 8.84 -7.06 11.63
CA ASP A 49 9.34 -5.77 12.11
C ASP A 49 8.75 -4.60 11.34
N ALA A 50 8.77 -4.66 10.01
CA ALA A 50 8.21 -3.61 9.17
C ALA A 50 6.70 -3.44 9.38
N ALA A 51 5.95 -4.53 9.57
CA ALA A 51 4.53 -4.45 9.85
C ALA A 51 4.26 -3.83 11.24
N GLN A 52 4.98 -4.26 12.27
CA GLN A 52 4.84 -3.73 13.63
C GLN A 52 5.17 -2.23 13.70
N GLU A 53 6.33 -1.83 13.18
CA GLU A 53 6.72 -0.41 13.12
C GLU A 53 5.70 0.43 12.36
N SER A 54 5.09 -0.14 11.31
CA SER A 54 4.09 0.57 10.51
C SER A 54 2.82 0.87 11.29
N PHE A 55 2.40 -0.01 12.20
CA PHE A 55 1.28 0.29 13.09
C PHE A 55 1.62 1.38 14.10
N LEU A 56 2.84 1.39 14.65
CA LEU A 56 3.29 2.46 15.55
C LEU A 56 3.32 3.83 14.82
N VAL A 57 3.81 3.83 13.58
CA VAL A 57 3.80 5.02 12.73
C VAL A 57 2.38 5.45 12.40
N ALA A 58 1.51 4.50 12.05
CA ALA A 58 0.11 4.76 11.76
C ALA A 58 -0.60 5.39 12.97
N LEU A 59 -0.34 4.92 14.18
CA LEU A 59 -0.86 5.53 15.40
C LEU A 59 -0.36 6.97 15.55
N SER A 60 0.95 7.20 15.41
CA SER A 60 1.55 8.55 15.56
C SER A 60 1.13 9.56 14.50
N ARG A 61 0.65 9.08 13.34
CA ARG A 61 0.26 9.90 12.18
C ARG A 61 -1.20 9.75 11.83
N LEU A 62 -2.02 9.23 12.74
CA LEU A 62 -3.40 8.89 12.45
C LEU A 62 -4.19 10.11 11.96
N ASP A 63 -3.85 11.32 12.45
CA ASP A 63 -4.40 12.61 12.00
C ASP A 63 -4.09 12.95 10.53
N GLU A 64 -3.03 12.39 9.94
CA GLU A 64 -2.69 12.59 8.53
C GLU A 64 -3.60 11.77 7.59
N CYS A 65 -4.37 10.80 8.12
CA CYS A 65 -5.33 10.01 7.35
C CYS A 65 -6.57 10.84 6.97
N ARG A 66 -6.48 11.61 5.87
CA ARG A 66 -7.55 12.52 5.43
C ARG A 66 -8.90 11.86 5.13
N SER A 67 -8.91 10.55 4.92
CA SER A 67 -10.12 9.76 4.65
C SER A 67 -10.10 8.53 5.56
N PRO A 68 -10.64 8.62 6.79
CA PRO A 68 -10.69 7.55 7.78
C PRO A 68 -11.18 6.19 7.24
N GLU A 69 -12.13 6.23 6.32
CA GLU A 69 -12.78 5.10 5.65
C GLU A 69 -11.80 4.34 4.74
N ARG A 70 -10.68 4.99 4.40
CA ARG A 70 -9.60 4.46 3.56
C ARG A 70 -8.35 4.12 4.35
N PHE A 71 -8.50 3.94 5.66
CA PHE A 71 -7.40 3.61 6.56
C PHE A 71 -6.55 2.45 6.02
N GLY A 72 -7.17 1.37 5.54
CA GLY A 72 -6.44 0.22 5.00
C GLY A 72 -5.48 0.60 3.88
N GLY A 73 -5.92 1.40 2.91
CA GLY A 73 -5.07 1.87 1.81
C GLY A 73 -3.92 2.76 2.30
N TRP A 74 -4.22 3.69 3.20
CA TRP A 74 -3.23 4.58 3.81
C TRP A 74 -2.17 3.81 4.63
N LEU A 75 -2.60 2.82 5.41
CA LEU A 75 -1.73 1.94 6.17
C LEU A 75 -0.81 1.12 5.25
N MET A 76 -1.34 0.56 4.15
CA MET A 76 -0.49 -0.21 3.22
C MET A 76 0.60 0.65 2.58
N THR A 77 0.38 1.96 2.37
CA THR A 77 1.43 2.88 1.93
C THR A 77 2.54 3.04 2.98
N ILE A 78 2.17 3.14 4.26
CA ILE A 78 3.15 3.18 5.37
C ILE A 78 3.96 1.89 5.42
N VAL A 79 3.29 0.74 5.37
CA VAL A 79 3.90 -0.59 5.38
C VAL A 79 4.93 -0.72 4.27
N ARG A 80 4.53 -0.43 3.02
CA ARG A 80 5.45 -0.57 1.89
C ARG A 80 6.65 0.36 1.99
N ASN A 81 6.43 1.61 2.41
CA ASN A 81 7.51 2.58 2.59
C ASN A 81 8.51 2.12 3.66
N ARG A 82 8.02 1.52 4.75
CA ARG A 82 8.86 0.97 5.81
C ARG A 82 9.67 -0.22 5.32
N SER A 83 9.02 -1.19 4.68
CA SER A 83 9.69 -2.36 4.12
C SER A 83 10.79 -1.99 3.12
N LYS A 84 10.56 -1.00 2.25
CA LYS A 84 11.58 -0.53 1.31
C LYS A 84 12.75 0.19 1.99
N ASN A 85 12.46 0.99 3.02
CA ASN A 85 13.51 1.67 3.77
C ASN A 85 14.40 0.66 4.51
N LEU A 86 13.83 -0.44 4.99
CA LEU A 86 14.58 -1.53 5.58
C LEU A 86 15.53 -2.17 4.56
N ILE A 87 15.01 -2.62 3.41
CA ILE A 87 15.83 -3.20 2.33
C ILE A 87 16.89 -2.22 1.80
N ARG A 88 16.58 -0.93 1.67
CA ARG A 88 17.58 0.07 1.25
C ARG A 88 18.70 0.22 2.27
N ARG A 89 18.39 0.21 3.57
CA ARG A 89 19.40 0.28 4.64
C ARG A 89 20.26 -0.98 4.67
N GLU A 90 19.69 -2.12 4.34
CA GLU A 90 20.41 -3.39 4.25
C GLU A 90 21.27 -3.48 3.00
N SER A 91 20.79 -3.06 1.83
CA SER A 91 21.63 -2.97 0.62
C SER A 91 22.83 -2.04 0.79
N LEU A 92 22.70 -0.98 1.60
CA LEU A 92 23.82 -0.11 1.97
C LEU A 92 24.78 -0.76 3.00
N ARG A 93 24.34 -1.82 3.71
CA ARG A 93 25.15 -2.62 4.64
C ARG A 93 25.74 -3.88 3.97
N GLU A 94 25.05 -4.46 2.97
CA GLU A 94 25.36 -5.69 2.22
C GLU A 94 26.25 -5.46 0.98
N THR A 95 27.00 -4.35 0.92
CA THR A 95 28.13 -4.27 -0.04
C THR A 95 29.22 -5.34 0.25
N ASP A 96 29.07 -6.14 1.31
CA ASP A 96 29.74 -7.42 1.49
C ASP A 96 28.72 -8.58 1.61
N GLN A 97 28.63 -9.37 0.53
CA GLN A 97 28.16 -10.76 0.43
C GLN A 97 26.64 -11.06 0.34
N VAL A 98 26.29 -11.83 -0.70
CA VAL A 98 24.93 -12.33 -1.05
C VAL A 98 24.89 -13.87 -0.86
N PRO A 99 23.77 -14.44 -0.37
CA PRO A 99 23.09 -15.48 -1.15
C PRO A 99 21.53 -15.39 -1.13
N PRO A 100 20.84 -16.03 -2.10
CA PRO A 100 19.39 -15.89 -2.27
C PRO A 100 18.57 -17.06 -1.70
N GLY A 101 17.36 -16.78 -1.22
CA GLY A 101 16.27 -17.77 -1.24
C GLY A 101 15.20 -17.63 -0.16
N ALA A 102 13.94 -17.39 -0.57
CA ALA A 102 12.75 -17.97 0.05
C ALA A 102 11.53 -17.79 -0.88
N ARG A 103 10.93 -18.90 -1.32
CA ARG A 103 9.64 -18.94 -2.04
C ARG A 103 8.52 -19.16 -1.01
N SER A 104 7.43 -18.39 -1.08
CA SER A 104 6.36 -18.43 -0.07
C SER A 104 5.26 -19.48 -0.35
N SER A 105 4.62 -19.89 0.74
CA SER A 105 3.41 -20.73 0.85
C SER A 105 2.16 -20.08 0.22
N ALA A 106 1.26 -20.91 -0.32
CA ALA A 106 0.13 -20.52 -1.17
C ALA A 106 -1.21 -20.32 -0.40
N PRO A 107 -2.10 -19.41 -0.85
CA PRO A 107 -3.45 -19.23 -0.29
C PRO A 107 -4.50 -20.21 -0.88
N THR A 108 -5.67 -20.29 -0.23
CA THR A 108 -6.75 -21.25 -0.52
C THR A 108 -7.54 -20.97 -1.82
N PRO A 109 -8.15 -22.00 -2.46
CA PRO A 109 -8.55 -21.98 -3.88
C PRO A 109 -9.60 -20.92 -4.28
N ASP A 110 -10.63 -20.67 -3.46
CA ASP A 110 -11.73 -19.78 -3.83
C ASP A 110 -11.32 -18.30 -3.85
N LYS A 111 -10.41 -17.90 -2.94
CA LYS A 111 -9.84 -16.54 -2.91
C LYS A 111 -8.79 -16.31 -3.99
N VAL A 112 -8.22 -17.39 -4.54
CA VAL A 112 -7.24 -17.33 -5.63
C VAL A 112 -7.94 -17.01 -6.95
N ALA A 113 -9.10 -17.62 -7.24
CA ALA A 113 -9.83 -17.35 -8.48
C ALA A 113 -10.31 -15.88 -8.58
N GLU A 114 -10.93 -15.36 -7.51
CA GLU A 114 -11.37 -13.96 -7.44
C GLU A 114 -10.17 -12.98 -7.47
N ASN A 115 -9.01 -13.36 -6.92
CA ASN A 115 -7.77 -12.60 -7.05
C ASN A 115 -7.21 -12.61 -8.47
N VAL A 116 -7.31 -13.72 -9.20
CA VAL A 116 -6.73 -13.85 -10.54
C VAL A 116 -7.48 -12.97 -11.54
N GLU A 117 -8.81 -12.95 -11.49
CA GLU A 117 -9.62 -12.08 -12.36
C GLU A 117 -9.40 -10.60 -12.05
N LEU A 118 -9.42 -10.22 -10.76
CA LEU A 118 -9.14 -8.85 -10.35
C LEU A 118 -7.72 -8.41 -10.72
N ARG A 119 -6.73 -9.32 -10.58
CA ARG A 119 -5.34 -9.06 -10.94
C ARG A 119 -5.16 -8.88 -12.43
N ALA A 120 -5.77 -9.73 -13.26
CA ALA A 120 -5.73 -9.59 -14.71
C ALA A 120 -6.34 -8.25 -15.15
N LEU A 121 -7.48 -7.87 -14.57
CA LEU A 121 -8.13 -6.59 -14.82
C LEU A 121 -7.23 -5.38 -14.45
N LEU A 122 -6.51 -5.47 -13.32
CA LEU A 122 -5.56 -4.46 -12.87
C LEU A 122 -4.32 -4.38 -13.77
N GLU A 123 -3.79 -5.52 -14.19
CA GLU A 123 -2.65 -5.62 -15.11
C GLU A 123 -3.00 -5.00 -16.48
N ASP A 124 -4.18 -5.30 -17.02
CA ASP A 124 -4.67 -4.71 -18.28
C ASP A 124 -4.91 -3.19 -18.15
N ALA A 125 -5.52 -2.74 -17.05
CA ALA A 125 -5.75 -1.32 -16.82
C ALA A 125 -4.43 -0.54 -16.70
N LEU A 126 -3.43 -1.11 -16.02
CA LEU A 126 -2.09 -0.53 -15.95
C LEU A 126 -1.42 -0.52 -17.33
N ALA A 127 -1.55 -1.61 -18.11
CA ALA A 127 -1.01 -1.71 -19.46
C ALA A 127 -1.62 -0.66 -20.43
N GLY A 128 -2.86 -0.22 -20.18
CA GLY A 128 -3.51 0.86 -20.93
C GLY A 128 -2.98 2.27 -20.65
N LEU A 129 -2.17 2.47 -19.60
CA LEU A 129 -1.58 3.76 -19.29
C LEU A 129 -0.34 4.06 -20.14
N PRO A 130 -0.09 5.33 -20.50
CA PRO A 130 1.22 5.78 -20.96
C PRO A 130 2.31 5.39 -19.96
N GLU A 131 3.47 4.99 -20.45
CA GLU A 131 4.57 4.44 -19.64
C GLU A 131 4.94 5.33 -18.45
N VAL A 132 5.12 6.63 -18.67
CA VAL A 132 5.42 7.60 -17.61
C VAL A 132 4.30 7.70 -16.56
N GLN A 133 3.04 7.61 -16.96
CA GLN A 133 1.89 7.64 -16.04
C GLN A 133 1.81 6.35 -15.21
N ARG A 134 2.08 5.20 -15.85
CA ARG A 134 2.16 3.89 -15.20
C ARG A 134 3.27 3.86 -14.17
N GLU A 135 4.46 4.32 -14.54
CA GLU A 135 5.60 4.36 -13.64
C GLU A 135 5.33 5.29 -12.45
N ILE A 136 4.78 6.49 -12.67
CA ILE A 136 4.44 7.43 -11.60
C ILE A 136 3.37 6.90 -10.66
N VAL A 137 2.31 6.26 -11.17
CA VAL A 137 1.25 5.71 -10.31
C VAL A 137 1.74 4.48 -9.54
N LEU A 138 2.59 3.65 -10.15
CA LEU A 138 3.26 2.56 -9.44
C LEU A 138 4.15 3.14 -8.33
N LEU A 139 5.08 4.05 -8.66
CA LEU A 139 5.99 4.68 -7.70
C LEU A 139 5.26 5.36 -6.54
N HIS A 140 4.16 6.06 -6.81
CA HIS A 140 3.43 6.80 -5.79
C HIS A 140 2.41 5.94 -5.02
N ASP A 141 1.47 5.30 -5.72
CA ASP A 141 0.29 4.67 -5.08
C ASP A 141 0.56 3.25 -4.64
N MET A 142 1.39 2.51 -5.39
CA MET A 142 1.86 1.22 -4.93
C MET A 142 3.00 1.48 -3.97
N GLU A 143 4.06 2.06 -4.49
CA GLU A 143 5.40 2.12 -3.94
C GLU A 143 5.64 3.21 -2.89
N GLY A 144 4.70 4.14 -2.70
CA GLY A 144 4.67 5.12 -1.62
C GLY A 144 5.65 6.30 -1.72
N TRP A 145 6.32 6.47 -2.85
CA TRP A 145 7.27 7.56 -3.07
C TRP A 145 6.58 8.92 -3.05
N LYS A 146 7.24 9.91 -2.46
CA LYS A 146 6.77 11.30 -2.48
C LYS A 146 6.94 11.90 -3.86
N HIS A 147 6.06 12.83 -4.23
CA HIS A 147 6.11 13.58 -5.48
C HIS A 147 7.49 14.18 -5.80
N ARG A 148 8.26 14.58 -4.77
CA ARG A 148 9.62 15.11 -4.93
C ARG A 148 10.64 14.03 -5.29
N GLU A 149 10.55 12.87 -4.64
CA GLU A 149 11.45 11.74 -4.89
C GLU A 149 11.23 11.15 -6.29
N ILE A 150 9.97 11.11 -6.74
CA ILE A 150 9.61 10.72 -8.11
C ILE A 150 10.10 11.75 -9.13
N ALA A 151 9.94 13.05 -8.83
CA ALA A 151 10.42 14.13 -9.69
C ALA A 151 11.94 14.07 -9.88
N GLU A 152 12.68 13.86 -8.80
CA GLU A 152 14.14 13.70 -8.82
C GLU A 152 14.54 12.42 -9.57
N ARG A 153 13.84 11.30 -9.37
CA ARG A 153 14.14 10.02 -10.04
C ARG A 153 13.89 10.05 -11.55
N LEU A 154 12.80 10.68 -11.98
CA LEU A 154 12.37 10.69 -13.39
C LEU A 154 12.84 11.95 -14.13
N GLU A 155 13.61 12.82 -13.47
CA GLU A 155 14.10 14.09 -14.02
C GLU A 155 12.99 14.99 -14.61
N ILE A 156 11.82 15.00 -13.96
CA ILE A 156 10.67 15.82 -14.36
C ILE A 156 10.21 16.75 -13.23
N PRO A 157 9.57 17.89 -13.53
CA PRO A 157 9.06 18.79 -12.49
C PRO A 157 8.03 18.10 -11.57
N SER A 158 8.03 18.44 -10.27
CA SER A 158 7.06 17.86 -9.32
C SER A 158 5.59 18.19 -9.64
N GLY A 159 5.33 19.34 -10.29
CA GLY A 159 4.02 19.66 -10.84
C GLY A 159 3.59 18.73 -11.99
N THR A 160 4.55 18.26 -12.79
CA THR A 160 4.36 17.27 -13.85
C THR A 160 4.04 15.90 -13.26
N VAL A 161 4.73 15.50 -12.17
CA VAL A 161 4.40 14.27 -11.41
C VAL A 161 2.95 14.29 -10.93
N ARG A 162 2.49 15.39 -10.31
CA ARG A 162 1.10 15.53 -9.85
C ARG A 162 0.09 15.40 -10.99
N SER A 163 0.39 16.01 -12.13
CA SER A 163 -0.48 15.98 -13.31
C SER A 163 -0.56 14.58 -13.91
N HIS A 164 0.57 13.89 -14.09
CA HIS A 164 0.58 12.51 -14.54
C HIS A 164 -0.15 11.57 -13.58
N LEU A 165 0.02 11.75 -12.28
CA LEU A 165 -0.68 10.96 -11.26
C LEU A 165 -2.20 11.14 -11.35
N HIS A 166 -2.67 12.38 -11.56
CA HIS A 166 -4.08 12.65 -11.79
C HIS A 166 -4.61 11.93 -13.04
N PHE A 167 -3.92 12.03 -14.17
CA PHE A 167 -4.34 11.38 -15.42
C PHE A 167 -4.30 9.86 -15.32
N ALA A 168 -3.27 9.29 -14.69
CA ALA A 168 -3.14 7.86 -14.45
C ALA A 168 -4.34 7.32 -13.66
N ARG A 169 -4.68 7.97 -12.54
CA ARG A 169 -5.81 7.55 -11.71
C ARG A 169 -7.15 7.71 -12.41
N LYS A 170 -7.32 8.78 -13.19
CA LYS A 170 -8.53 8.97 -14.00
C LYS A 170 -8.72 7.85 -15.02
N ALA A 171 -7.66 7.46 -15.72
CA ALA A 171 -7.69 6.38 -16.70
C ALA A 171 -7.92 5.01 -16.05
N LEU A 172 -7.27 4.74 -14.90
CA LEU A 172 -7.50 3.50 -14.15
C LEU A 172 -8.96 3.37 -13.67
N ARG A 173 -9.62 4.46 -13.26
CA ARG A 173 -11.07 4.41 -12.94
C ARG A 173 -11.92 4.05 -14.14
N ALA A 174 -11.66 4.68 -15.28
CA ALA A 174 -12.43 4.43 -16.48
C ALA A 174 -12.29 2.96 -16.94
N ALA A 175 -11.11 2.37 -16.77
CA ALA A 175 -10.85 0.97 -17.11
C ALA A 175 -11.43 -0.04 -16.10
N LEU A 176 -11.35 0.28 -14.80
CA LEU A 176 -11.71 -0.66 -13.73
C LEU A 176 -13.17 -0.56 -13.25
N GLY A 177 -13.90 0.49 -13.60
CA GLY A 177 -15.31 0.68 -13.18
C GLY A 177 -15.52 0.63 -11.66
N GLU A 178 -16.74 0.27 -11.22
CA GLU A 178 -17.05 -0.03 -9.80
C GLU A 178 -16.85 -1.52 -9.47
N VAL A 179 -15.77 -2.13 -9.96
CA VAL A 179 -15.50 -3.55 -9.67
C VAL A 179 -15.21 -3.73 -8.17
N PRO A 180 -15.95 -4.58 -7.44
CA PRO A 180 -15.67 -4.93 -6.04
C PRO A 180 -14.25 -5.49 -5.89
N GLY A 181 -13.53 -5.12 -4.83
CA GLY A 181 -12.15 -5.56 -4.60
C GLY A 181 -11.03 -4.68 -5.18
N VAL A 182 -11.32 -3.75 -6.09
CA VAL A 182 -10.34 -2.76 -6.55
C VAL A 182 -9.91 -1.86 -5.38
N PRO A 183 -8.59 -1.69 -5.12
CA PRO A 183 -8.10 -0.82 -4.06
C PRO A 183 -8.67 0.60 -4.21
N GLU A 184 -9.27 1.13 -3.14
CA GLU A 184 -10.03 2.38 -3.18
C GLU A 184 -9.19 3.62 -3.55
N ILE A 185 -7.86 3.49 -3.46
CA ILE A 185 -6.85 4.43 -3.99
C ILE A 185 -7.06 4.73 -5.47
N LEU A 186 -7.57 3.76 -6.23
CA LEU A 186 -7.90 3.93 -7.64
C LEU A 186 -9.27 4.59 -7.83
N ARG A 187 -10.18 4.55 -6.85
CA ARG A 187 -11.57 5.05 -6.98
C ARG A 187 -11.79 6.54 -6.69
N LYS A 188 -10.93 7.25 -5.92
CA LYS A 188 -11.03 8.72 -5.81
C LYS A 188 -9.67 9.43 -5.75
N ALA A 189 -9.50 10.42 -6.63
CA ALA A 189 -8.49 11.48 -6.75
C ALA A 189 -8.61 12.19 -8.11
#